data_AF-A0A2N4U085-F1
#
_entry.id   AF-A0A2N4U085-F1
#
_cell.length_a   1.000
_cell.length_b   1.000
_cell.length_c   1.000
_cell.angle_alpha   90.00
_cell.angle_beta   90.00
_cell.angle_gamma   90.00
#
_symmetry.space_group_name_H-M   'P 1'
#
loop_
_entity.id
_entity.type
_entity.pdbx_description
1 polymer ?
#
loop_
_entity_poly.entity_id
_entity_poly.type
_entity_poly.pdbx_seq_one_letter_code
_entity_poly.pdbx_strand_id
1 'polypeptide(L)'
;MGIFNILPGYARTPPGRERVILRRMPLVFLVGTLIIGMPSLVVRLFHWLGIEQSPTLVTTIDVYAYSAFSFFWPACVLVTVGAFIVKLMKGPAYVADAYPLNDADAPRKLPPDD
;
A
#
# COMPACT_ATOMS: atom_id res chain seq x y z
N MET A 1 14.85 27.29 -3.33
CA MET A 1 13.46 26.79 -3.27
C MET A 1 13.51 25.28 -3.36
N GLY A 2 13.45 24.58 -2.22
CA GLY A 2 13.52 23.12 -2.19
C GLY A 2 12.18 22.47 -2.54
N ILE A 3 12.21 21.21 -2.97
CA ILE A 3 11.07 20.41 -3.46
C ILE A 3 10.00 20.15 -2.36
N PHE A 4 10.17 20.71 -1.16
CA PHE A 4 9.34 20.49 0.03
C PHE A 4 9.04 21.80 0.77
N ASN A 5 8.48 22.80 0.07
CA ASN A 5 8.00 24.00 0.75
C ASN A 5 6.68 23.70 1.48
N ILE A 6 6.64 23.92 2.79
CA ILE A 6 5.48 23.61 3.64
C ILE A 6 4.76 24.91 3.95
N LEU A 7 3.43 24.93 3.88
CA LEU A 7 2.64 26.10 4.24
C LEU A 7 2.78 26.43 5.74
N PRO A 8 3.12 27.69 6.10
CA PRO A 8 3.09 28.12 7.50
C PRO A 8 1.66 28.10 8.03
N GLY A 9 1.46 27.60 9.26
CA GLY A 9 0.14 27.58 9.91
C GLY A 9 -0.76 26.38 9.58
N TYR A 10 -0.25 25.33 8.92
CA TYR A 10 -1.06 24.14 8.62
C TYR A 10 -1.50 23.39 9.89
N ALA A 11 -2.74 22.88 9.89
CA ALA A 11 -3.28 22.09 10.99
C ALA A 11 -2.66 20.69 11.03
N ARG A 12 -2.18 20.25 12.20
CA ARG A 12 -1.65 18.89 12.39
C ARG A 12 -2.76 17.92 12.76
N THR A 13 -2.97 16.91 11.91
CA THR A 13 -3.91 15.81 12.20
C THR A 13 -3.22 14.73 13.06
N PRO A 14 -3.90 14.17 14.08
CA PRO A 14 -3.32 13.11 14.89
C PRO A 14 -3.07 11.83 14.08
N PRO A 15 -2.03 11.05 14.43
CA PRO A 15 -1.68 9.82 13.73
C PRO A 15 -2.76 8.75 13.92
N GLY A 16 -3.21 8.14 12.82
CA GLY A 16 -4.20 7.05 12.83
C GLY A 16 -3.59 5.67 12.59
N ARG A 17 -4.46 4.72 12.21
CA ARG A 17 -4.09 3.32 11.94
C ARG A 17 -3.11 3.15 10.77
N GLU A 18 -3.03 4.13 9.87
CA GLU A 18 -2.11 4.10 8.73
C GLU A 18 -0.64 3.91 9.14
N ARG A 19 -0.21 4.52 10.25
CA ARG A 19 1.16 4.37 10.76
C ARG A 19 1.44 2.96 11.27
N VAL A 20 0.45 2.34 11.90
CA VAL A 20 0.58 0.97 12.43
C VAL A 20 0.67 -0.02 11.27
N ILE A 21 -0.20 0.15 10.27
CA ILE A 21 -0.19 -0.68 9.06
C ILE A 21 1.17 -0.58 8.37
N LEU A 22 1.64 0.64 8.05
CA LEU A 22 2.93 0.83 7.36
C LEU A 22 4.13 0.29 8.14
N ARG A 23 4.09 0.32 9.48
CA ARG A 23 5.19 -0.19 10.32
C ARG A 23 5.17 -1.72 10.44
N ARG A 24 3.99 -2.33 10.47
CA ARG A 24 3.82 -3.80 10.58
C ARG A 24 3.90 -4.49 9.23
N MET A 25 3.66 -3.77 8.14
CA MET A 25 3.61 -4.32 6.79
C MET A 25 4.83 -5.16 6.39
N PRO A 26 6.09 -4.72 6.62
CA PRO A 26 7.26 -5.52 6.26
C PRO A 26 7.29 -6.86 6.99
N LEU A 27 6.89 -6.86 8.26
CA LEU A 27 6.81 -8.07 9.07
C LEU A 27 5.70 -9.00 8.58
N VAL A 28 4.50 -8.46 8.31
CA VAL A 28 3.37 -9.23 7.79
C VAL A 28 3.71 -9.84 6.43
N PHE A 29 4.36 -9.09 5.55
CA PHE A 29 4.81 -9.58 4.26
C PHE A 29 5.80 -10.74 4.40
N LEU A 30 6.83 -10.60 5.26
CA LEU A 30 7.82 -11.66 5.51
C LEU A 30 7.18 -12.90 6.12
N VAL A 31 6.42 -12.74 7.21
CA VAL A 31 5.79 -13.85 7.93
C VAL A 31 4.74 -14.54 7.06
N GLY A 32 3.90 -13.78 6.35
CA GLY A 32 2.88 -14.34 5.46
C GLY A 32 3.51 -15.09 4.28
N THR A 33 4.58 -14.56 3.69
CA THR A 33 5.32 -15.25 2.62
C THR A 33 5.95 -16.55 3.13
N LEU A 34 6.53 -16.53 4.34
CA LEU A 34 7.11 -17.72 4.96
C LEU A 34 6.04 -18.80 5.24
N ILE A 35 4.89 -18.41 5.80
CA ILE A 35 3.79 -19.32 6.11
C ILE A 35 3.23 -19.96 4.83
N ILE A 36 3.01 -19.17 3.78
CA ILE A 36 2.50 -19.68 2.49
C ILE A 36 3.51 -20.62 1.82
N GLY A 37 4.81 -20.33 1.92
CA GLY A 37 5.86 -21.17 1.37
C GLY A 37 6.15 -22.44 2.17
N MET A 38 5.76 -22.48 3.45
CA MET A 38 6.10 -23.55 4.39
C MET A 38 5.66 -24.95 3.91
N PRO A 39 4.43 -25.16 3.38
CA PRO A 39 4.03 -26.47 2.85
C PRO A 39 4.92 -26.96 1.70
N SER A 40 5.29 -26.07 0.76
CA SER A 40 6.18 -26.45 -0.36
C SER A 40 7.59 -26.78 0.15
N LEU A 41 8.09 -26.05 1.15
CA LEU A 41 9.38 -26.37 1.80
C LEU A 41 9.35 -27.72 2.53
N VAL A 42 8.26 -28.03 3.22
CA VAL A 42 8.09 -29.31 3.94
C VAL A 42 8.09 -30.49 2.97
N VAL A 43 7.35 -30.38 1.86
CA VAL A 43 7.32 -31.42 0.82
C VAL A 43 8.71 -31.66 0.24
N ARG A 44 9.48 -30.59 -0.01
CA ARG A 44 10.87 -30.69 -0.50
C ARG A 44 11.81 -31.29 0.55
N LEU A 45 11.61 -30.98 1.84
CA LEU A 45 12.38 -31.56 2.93
C LEU A 45 12.12 -33.06 3.07
N PHE A 46 10.86 -33.49 2.97
CA PHE A 46 10.50 -34.91 2.99
C PHE A 46 11.10 -35.67 1.81
N HIS A 47 11.13 -35.07 0.63
CA HIS A 47 11.83 -35.65 -0.52
C HIS A 47 13.33 -35.83 -0.25
N TRP A 48 14.00 -34.83 0.35
CA TRP A 48 15.40 -34.93 0.74
C TRP A 48 15.66 -36.00 1.81
N LEU A 49 14.69 -36.22 2.70
CA LEU A 49 14.75 -37.25 3.74
C LEU A 49 14.46 -38.68 3.23
N GLY A 50 14.14 -38.84 1.94
CA GLY A 50 13.82 -40.14 1.34
C GLY A 50 12.40 -40.64 1.64
N ILE A 51 11.49 -39.75 2.05
CA ILE A 51 10.07 -40.08 2.23
C ILE A 51 9.37 -39.99 0.87
N GLU A 52 8.91 -41.14 0.39
CA GLU A 52 8.14 -41.26 -0.87
C GLU A 52 6.84 -40.44 -0.77
N GLN A 53 6.66 -39.52 -1.71
CA GLN A 53 5.45 -38.72 -1.85
C GLN A 53 4.91 -38.90 -3.26
N SER A 54 3.58 -38.93 -3.41
CA SER A 54 3.00 -39.00 -4.74
C SER A 54 3.35 -37.74 -5.54
N PRO A 55 3.79 -37.87 -6.80
CA PRO A 55 4.15 -36.72 -7.63
C PRO A 55 2.96 -35.76 -7.83
N THR A 56 1.73 -36.30 -7.85
CA THR A 56 0.50 -35.52 -7.92
C THR A 56 0.27 -34.63 -6.70
N LEU A 57 0.64 -35.08 -5.50
CA LEU A 57 0.53 -34.30 -4.28
C LEU A 57 1.50 -33.12 -4.30
N VAL A 58 2.75 -33.37 -4.71
CA VAL A 58 3.80 -32.33 -4.81
C VAL A 58 3.35 -31.22 -5.75
N THR A 59 2.89 -31.57 -6.96
CA THR A 59 2.41 -30.58 -7.93
C THR A 59 1.19 -29.82 -7.43
N THR A 60 0.27 -30.50 -6.73
CA THR A 60 -0.94 -29.88 -6.19
C THR A 60 -0.59 -28.82 -5.14
N ILE A 61 0.32 -29.15 -4.22
CA ILE A 61 0.79 -28.21 -3.19
C ILE A 61 1.48 -27.00 -3.82
N ASP A 62 2.33 -27.21 -4.82
CA ASP A 62 3.02 -26.11 -5.50
C ASP A 62 2.05 -25.18 -6.25
N VAL A 63 0.99 -25.71 -6.89
CA VAL A 63 -0.06 -24.91 -7.54
C VAL A 63 -0.84 -24.07 -6.51
N TYR A 64 -1.20 -24.65 -5.37
CA TYR A 64 -1.87 -23.89 -4.31
C TYR A 64 -0.96 -22.85 -3.66
N ALA A 65 0.31 -23.17 -3.41
CA ALA A 65 1.27 -22.21 -2.89
C ALA A 65 1.45 -21.03 -3.87
N TYR A 66 1.62 -21.31 -5.16
CA TYR A 66 1.74 -20.27 -6.18
C TYR A 66 0.50 -19.38 -6.28
N SER A 67 -0.70 -19.99 -6.26
CA SER A 67 -1.95 -19.21 -6.28
C SER A 67 -2.10 -18.33 -5.03
N ALA A 68 -1.73 -18.83 -3.85
CA ALA A 68 -1.72 -18.05 -2.62
C ALA A 68 -0.71 -16.89 -2.66
N PHE A 69 0.51 -17.10 -3.18
CA PHE A 69 1.49 -16.02 -3.38
C PHE A 69 0.98 -14.95 -4.35
N SER A 70 0.42 -15.38 -5.49
CA SER A 70 -0.11 -14.48 -6.51
C SER A 70 -1.24 -13.59 -5.98
N PHE A 71 -2.00 -14.04 -4.98
CA PHE A 71 -3.00 -13.22 -4.31
C PHE A 71 -2.42 -12.38 -3.16
N PHE A 72 -1.55 -12.97 -2.34
CA PHE A 72 -1.03 -12.35 -1.12
C PHE A 72 -0.13 -11.14 -1.38
N TRP A 73 0.78 -11.22 -2.36
CA TRP A 73 1.70 -10.10 -2.62
C TRP A 73 0.98 -8.86 -3.14
N PRO A 74 0.10 -8.93 -4.17
CA PRO A 74 -0.66 -7.76 -4.60
C PRO A 74 -1.58 -7.22 -3.51
N ALA A 75 -2.22 -8.09 -2.71
CA ALA A 75 -3.03 -7.65 -1.58
C ALA A 75 -2.21 -6.84 -0.56
N CYS A 76 -0.98 -7.28 -0.27
CA CYS A 76 -0.06 -6.53 0.58
C CYS A 76 0.28 -5.16 -0.04
N VAL A 77 0.63 -5.12 -1.33
CA VAL A 77 0.93 -3.87 -2.03
C VAL A 77 -0.26 -2.91 -1.95
N LEU A 78 -1.48 -3.39 -2.22
CA LEU A 78 -2.70 -2.58 -2.20
C LEU A 78 -2.93 -1.94 -0.81
N VAL A 79 -2.82 -2.73 0.26
CA VAL A 79 -2.98 -2.24 1.64
C VAL A 79 -1.89 -1.22 2.00
N THR A 80 -0.65 -1.48 1.57
CA THR A 80 0.49 -0.57 1.81
C THR A 80 0.28 0.76 1.11
N VAL A 81 -0.10 0.73 -0.16
CA VAL A 81 -0.36 1.92 -0.98
C VAL A 81 -1.54 2.70 -0.40
N GLY A 82 -2.63 2.03 -0.01
CA GLY A 82 -3.77 2.68 0.64
C GLY A 82 -3.37 3.40 1.95
N ALA A 83 -2.62 2.74 2.83
CA ALA A 83 -2.13 3.36 4.06
C ALA A 83 -1.13 4.51 3.78
N PHE A 84 -0.31 4.38 2.74
CA PHE A 84 0.61 5.44 2.30
C PHE A 84 -0.15 6.66 1.78
N ILE A 85 -1.20 6.46 0.97
CA ILE A 85 -2.07 7.54 0.49
C ILE A 85 -2.72 8.26 1.67
N VAL A 86 -3.29 7.54 2.65
CA VAL A 86 -3.87 8.16 3.84
C VAL A 86 -2.83 8.97 4.63
N LYS A 87 -1.60 8.46 4.72
CA LYS A 87 -0.49 9.21 5.34
C LYS A 87 -0.15 10.49 4.56
N LEU A 88 -0.21 10.46 3.23
CA LEU A 88 -0.01 11.64 2.38
C LEU A 88 -1.15 12.65 2.53
N MET A 89 -2.40 12.19 2.54
CA MET A 89 -3.59 13.04 2.72
C MET A 89 -3.60 13.76 4.08
N LYS A 90 -3.07 13.10 5.13
CA LYS A 90 -2.88 13.69 6.47
C LYS A 90 -1.53 14.38 6.66
N GLY A 91 -0.68 14.38 5.63
CA GLY A 91 0.69 14.89 5.69
C GLY A 91 0.75 16.42 5.79
N PRO A 92 1.96 17.01 5.88
CA PRO A 92 2.10 18.45 5.85
C PRO A 92 1.56 19.00 4.52
N ALA A 93 0.94 20.18 4.58
CA ALA A 93 0.47 20.87 3.39
C ALA A 93 1.69 21.36 2.60
N TYR A 94 2.07 20.60 1.56
CA TYR A 94 3.07 21.04 0.60
C TYR A 94 2.44 22.09 -0.31
N VAL A 95 3.18 23.17 -0.56
CA VAL A 95 2.76 24.22 -1.49
C VAL A 95 2.65 23.57 -2.88
N ALA A 96 1.41 23.43 -3.36
CA ALA A 96 1.17 23.10 -4.75
C ALA A 96 1.60 24.27 -5.64
N ASP A 97 1.86 24.01 -6.92
CA ASP A 97 2.19 25.05 -7.89
C ASP A 97 1.16 26.18 -7.81
N ALA A 98 1.61 27.35 -7.37
CA ALA A 98 0.75 28.50 -7.18
C ALA A 98 0.38 29.04 -8.57
N TYR A 99 -0.81 28.69 -9.04
CA TYR A 99 -1.40 29.39 -10.18
C TYR A 99 -1.88 30.77 -9.72
N PRO A 100 -1.68 31.83 -10.53
CA PRO A 100 -2.27 33.13 -10.24
C PRO A 100 -3.79 32.97 -10.25
N LEU A 101 -4.41 33.00 -9.07
CA LEU A 101 -5.85 33.04 -8.95
C LEU A 101 -6.29 34.46 -9.34
N ASN A 102 -7.01 34.58 -10.45
CA ASN A 102 -7.70 35.83 -10.80
C ASN A 102 -8.93 35.95 -9.91
N ASP A 103 -8.70 36.37 -8.66
CA ASP A 103 -9.74 36.61 -7.67
C ASP A 103 -10.42 37.96 -7.96
N ALA A 104 -11.74 37.96 -7.87
CA ALA A 104 -12.54 39.19 -7.93
C ALA A 104 -13.39 39.25 -6.66
N ASP A 105 -13.25 40.34 -5.90
CA ASP A 105 -13.98 40.53 -4.62
C ASP A 105 -15.51 40.54 -4.80
N ALA A 106 -16.00 40.74 -6.03
CA ALA A 106 -17.41 40.73 -6.35
C ALA A 106 -17.71 39.97 -7.66
N PRO A 107 -18.86 39.27 -7.74
CA PRO A 107 -19.30 38.64 -8.98
C PRO A 107 -19.46 39.70 -10.08
N ARG A 108 -19.17 39.29 -11.32
CA ARG A 108 -19.40 40.12 -12.51
C ARG A 108 -20.86 40.56 -12.51
N LYS A 109 -21.09 41.87 -12.44
CA LYS A 109 -22.42 42.44 -12.65
C LYS A 109 -22.84 42.10 -14.08
N LEU A 110 -23.85 41.25 -14.22
CA LEU A 110 -24.49 41.01 -15.49
C LEU A 110 -25.16 42.31 -15.96
N PRO A 111 -25.11 42.63 -17.26
CA PRO A 111 -25.95 43.69 -17.81
C PRO A 111 -27.42 43.40 -17.46
N PRO A 112 -28.28 44.42 -17.30
CA PRO A 112 -29.72 44.20 -17.28
C PRO A 112 -30.10 43.44 -18.56
N ASP A 113 -30.84 42.35 -18.44
CA ASP A 113 -31.44 41.69 -19.60
C ASP A 113 -32.38 42.69 -20.29
N ASP A 114 -32.05 43.10 -21.51
CA ASP A 114 -32.90 43.92 -22.40
C ASP A 114 -34.03 43.09 -23.02
#